data_AF-A0A535FVN1-F1
#
_entry.id   AF-A0A535FVN1-F1
#
_cell.length_a   1.000
_cell.length_b   1.000
_cell.length_c   1.000
_cell.angle_alpha   90.00
_cell.angle_beta   90.00
_cell.angle_gamma   90.00
#
_symmetry.space_group_name_H-M   'P 1'
#
loop_
_entity.id
_entity.type
_entity.pdbx_description
1 polymer ?
#
loop_
_entity_poly.entity_id
_entity_poly.type
_entity_poly.pdbx_seq_one_letter_code
_entity_poly.pdbx_strand_id
1 'polypeptide(L)'
;FVTPGVIVDGELVTTSLVDINLGIRILLGSSYYEDWENERTFVDRDPLGNPVDKRHPWNQTTIPKPQKRDFNDKYSWTMSPRWYDKRTGKYLALDTGGGPIARLWATALAGLVNLGGLVESTGHSVKIRLPKSATKPAVEFEWKIPQWSNAIERNRARTYFQAYSAAVALHCIDKALSELHAGHTQTWSDFTVPNDAIGCGFHEAVRGVLSHHMVIEGGKIANYHPYPPTPWNGSVRDIYGTPGPYEDAVQNTPIFEDNGPDTFKGIDIMRAVRSFDPCLPCGVHMYLGEGKELQKVLSPTFGLNS
;
A
#
# COMPACT_ATOMS: atom_id res chain seq x y z
N PHE A 1 4.19 1.02 16.92
CA PHE A 1 4.56 2.26 16.20
C PHE A 1 3.41 2.77 15.38
N VAL A 2 2.99 2.08 14.33
CA VAL A 2 1.74 2.33 13.59
C VAL A 2 0.88 1.08 13.72
N THR A 3 -0.42 1.22 13.98
CA THR A 3 -1.32 0.06 14.13
C THR A 3 -1.79 -0.40 12.75
N PRO A 4 -1.68 -1.70 12.41
CA PRO A 4 -2.30 -2.23 11.19
C PRO A 4 -3.82 -2.19 11.30
N GLY A 5 -4.51 -2.05 10.16
CA GLY A 5 -5.95 -2.20 10.17
C GLY A 5 -6.62 -2.08 8.81
N VAL A 6 -7.86 -2.57 8.73
CA VAL A 6 -8.77 -2.37 7.60
C VAL A 6 -9.92 -1.50 8.07
N ILE A 7 -10.23 -0.44 7.32
CA ILE A 7 -11.29 0.50 7.62
C ILE A 7 -12.26 0.52 6.45
N VAL A 8 -13.55 0.32 6.73
CA VAL A 8 -14.62 0.35 5.74
C VAL A 8 -15.71 1.27 6.28
N ASP A 9 -16.12 2.27 5.50
CA ASP A 9 -17.16 3.24 5.88
C ASP A 9 -16.91 3.93 7.24
N GLY A 10 -15.64 4.14 7.58
CA GLY A 10 -15.20 4.76 8.84
C GLY A 10 -15.13 3.81 10.04
N GLU A 11 -15.52 2.54 9.88
CA GLU A 11 -15.44 1.50 10.91
C GLU A 11 -14.12 0.74 10.82
N LEU A 12 -13.42 0.58 11.94
CA LEU A 12 -12.24 -0.30 12.04
C LEU A 12 -12.69 -1.77 12.07
N VAL A 13 -12.53 -2.46 10.95
CA VAL A 13 -12.99 -3.84 10.76
C VAL A 13 -12.12 -4.84 11.50
N THR A 14 -10.79 -4.68 11.45
CA THR A 14 -9.83 -5.55 12.14
C THR A 14 -8.48 -4.88 12.26
N THR A 15 -7.71 -5.26 13.29
CA THR A 15 -6.26 -4.98 13.43
C THR A 15 -5.42 -6.26 13.39
N SER A 16 -6.04 -7.42 13.14
CA SER A 16 -5.37 -8.72 13.10
C SER A 16 -4.62 -8.87 11.78
N LEU A 17 -3.30 -8.96 11.84
CA LEU A 17 -2.47 -9.19 10.65
C LEU A 17 -2.79 -10.52 9.96
N VAL A 18 -3.23 -11.54 10.72
CA VAL A 18 -3.65 -12.83 10.17
C VAL A 18 -4.93 -12.66 9.35
N ASP A 19 -5.93 -11.95 9.87
CA ASP A 19 -7.19 -11.71 9.15
C ASP A 19 -6.97 -10.83 7.92
N ILE A 20 -6.13 -9.80 8.05
CA ILE A 20 -5.75 -8.92 6.93
C ILE A 20 -5.09 -9.76 5.83
N ASN A 21 -4.10 -10.59 6.18
CA ASN A 21 -3.38 -11.46 5.26
C ASN A 21 -4.32 -12.42 4.52
N LEU A 22 -5.12 -13.20 5.27
CA LEU A 22 -6.03 -14.18 4.71
C LEU A 22 -7.16 -13.57 3.88
N GLY A 23 -7.42 -12.27 4.02
CA GLY A 23 -8.37 -11.53 3.19
C GLY A 23 -7.83 -11.13 1.81
N ILE A 24 -6.51 -11.19 1.55
CA ILE A 24 -5.94 -10.73 0.28
C ILE A 24 -6.34 -11.67 -0.87
N ARG A 25 -6.82 -11.08 -1.97
CA ARG A 25 -7.16 -11.76 -3.22
C ARG A 25 -6.55 -11.01 -4.39
N ILE A 26 -5.75 -11.69 -5.19
CA ILE A 26 -5.24 -11.14 -6.44
C ILE A 26 -6.18 -11.58 -7.55
N LEU A 27 -6.97 -10.64 -8.03
CA LEU A 27 -7.85 -10.85 -9.18
C LEU A 27 -7.19 -10.35 -10.45
N LEU A 28 -7.74 -10.79 -11.58
CA LEU A 28 -7.48 -10.25 -12.91
C LEU A 28 -8.74 -9.52 -13.40
N GLY A 29 -8.98 -9.54 -14.70
CA GLY A 29 -9.99 -8.74 -15.41
C GLY A 29 -9.29 -8.09 -16.59
N SER A 30 -8.92 -6.83 -16.41
CA SER A 30 -8.32 -6.01 -17.46
C SER A 30 -6.79 -6.02 -17.54
N SER A 31 -6.15 -7.07 -17.03
CA SER A 31 -4.70 -7.20 -16.97
C SER A 31 -4.12 -8.12 -18.04
N TYR A 32 -2.90 -7.82 -18.50
CA TYR A 32 -2.13 -8.59 -19.50
C TYR A 32 -1.51 -9.89 -18.96
N TYR A 33 -2.30 -10.71 -18.29
CA TYR A 33 -1.90 -12.01 -17.77
C TYR A 33 -2.94 -13.08 -18.11
N GLU A 34 -2.47 -14.31 -18.26
CA GLU A 34 -3.33 -15.49 -18.16
C GLU A 34 -3.64 -15.77 -16.69
N ASP A 35 -4.80 -16.38 -16.46
CA ASP A 35 -5.20 -16.79 -15.13
C ASP A 35 -4.47 -18.09 -14.72
N TRP A 36 -4.19 -18.22 -13.42
CA TRP A 36 -3.49 -19.38 -12.85
C TRP A 36 -4.44 -20.40 -12.21
N GLU A 37 -5.73 -20.37 -12.55
CA GLU A 37 -6.74 -21.31 -12.04
C GLU A 37 -6.40 -22.78 -12.32
N ASN A 38 -5.58 -23.07 -13.34
CA ASN A 38 -5.13 -24.43 -13.67
C ASN A 38 -3.71 -24.73 -13.18
N GLU A 39 -3.04 -23.78 -12.53
CA GLU A 39 -1.69 -23.95 -11.98
C GLU A 39 -1.72 -24.64 -10.62
N ARG A 40 -0.58 -25.23 -10.23
CA ARG A 40 -0.40 -25.79 -8.88
C ARG A 40 -0.51 -24.68 -7.83
N THR A 41 -1.15 -25.00 -6.70
CA THR A 41 -1.04 -24.18 -5.48
C THR A 41 0.17 -24.63 -4.66
N PHE A 42 0.68 -23.72 -3.82
CA PHE A 42 1.84 -23.98 -2.96
C PHE A 42 1.46 -24.09 -1.48
N VAL A 43 0.42 -23.36 -1.06
CA VAL A 43 0.04 -23.18 0.34
C VAL A 43 -1.46 -23.35 0.49
N ASP A 44 -1.89 -24.48 1.03
CA ASP A 44 -3.31 -24.74 1.28
C ASP A 44 -3.76 -24.21 2.66
N ARG A 45 -2.85 -24.17 3.63
CA ARG A 45 -3.07 -23.65 4.98
C ARG A 45 -1.90 -22.82 5.49
N ASP A 46 -2.19 -21.81 6.31
CA ASP A 46 -1.19 -21.04 7.02
C ASP A 46 -0.63 -21.81 8.25
N PRO A 47 0.40 -21.30 8.95
CA PRO A 47 0.97 -21.97 10.13
C PRO A 47 -0.01 -22.13 11.30
N LEU A 48 -1.13 -21.40 11.31
CA LEU A 48 -2.20 -21.51 12.30
C LEU A 48 -3.30 -22.48 11.86
N GLY A 49 -3.15 -23.11 10.69
CA GLY A 49 -4.10 -24.06 10.14
C GLY A 49 -5.28 -23.41 9.40
N ASN A 50 -5.28 -22.11 9.18
CA ASN A 50 -6.35 -21.44 8.43
C ASN A 50 -6.24 -21.75 6.94
N PRO A 51 -7.36 -21.93 6.21
CA PRO A 51 -7.33 -22.16 4.77
C PRO A 51 -6.80 -20.93 4.02
N VAL A 52 -5.92 -21.16 3.04
CA VAL A 52 -5.35 -20.13 2.16
C VAL A 52 -5.95 -20.29 0.77
N ASP A 53 -6.47 -19.19 0.23
CA ASP A 53 -7.16 -19.17 -1.06
C ASP A 53 -6.19 -19.33 -2.23
N LYS A 54 -6.64 -19.92 -3.34
CA LYS A 54 -5.85 -20.01 -4.58
C LYS A 54 -5.50 -18.63 -5.17
N ARG A 55 -6.34 -17.63 -4.92
CA ARG A 55 -6.12 -16.23 -5.31
C ARG A 55 -5.24 -15.47 -4.31
N HIS A 56 -4.82 -16.07 -3.19
CA HIS A 56 -3.89 -15.45 -2.26
C HIS A 56 -2.47 -15.40 -2.88
N PRO A 57 -1.64 -14.36 -2.60
CA PRO A 57 -0.31 -14.21 -3.21
C PRO A 57 0.63 -15.42 -3.03
N TRP A 58 0.51 -16.19 -1.93
CA TRP A 58 1.26 -17.45 -1.77
C TRP A 58 1.00 -18.48 -2.89
N ASN A 59 -0.17 -18.46 -3.51
CA ASN A 59 -0.64 -19.42 -4.50
C ASN A 59 -0.70 -18.84 -5.92
N GLN A 60 -0.26 -17.61 -6.10
CA GLN A 60 -0.26 -16.97 -7.40
C GLN A 60 0.85 -17.54 -8.29
N THR A 61 0.52 -17.72 -9.57
CA THR A 61 1.50 -17.91 -10.65
C THR A 61 1.33 -16.77 -11.65
N THR A 62 2.40 -16.02 -11.91
CA THR A 62 2.34 -14.88 -12.84
C THR A 62 2.64 -15.34 -14.26
N ILE A 63 1.62 -15.40 -15.11
CA ILE A 63 1.73 -15.85 -16.52
C ILE A 63 1.50 -14.64 -17.44
N PRO A 64 2.55 -13.92 -17.89
CA PRO A 64 2.39 -12.72 -18.69
C PRO A 64 1.87 -13.05 -20.10
N LYS A 65 0.90 -12.26 -20.56
CA LYS A 65 0.32 -12.34 -21.91
C LYS A 65 0.35 -10.97 -22.58
N PRO A 66 1.47 -10.58 -23.21
CA PRO A 66 1.55 -9.35 -23.97
C PRO A 66 0.48 -9.31 -25.05
N GLN A 67 -0.29 -8.22 -25.11
CA GLN A 67 -1.36 -8.07 -26.09
C GLN A 67 -1.62 -6.59 -26.40
N LYS A 68 -2.39 -6.34 -27.47
CA LYS A 68 -2.82 -4.99 -27.83
C LYS A 68 -3.72 -4.42 -26.72
N ARG A 69 -3.49 -3.16 -26.37
CA ARG A 69 -4.34 -2.43 -25.43
C ARG A 69 -5.75 -2.24 -25.99
N ASP A 70 -6.74 -2.66 -25.22
CA ASP A 70 -8.16 -2.40 -25.44
C ASP A 70 -8.82 -1.97 -24.13
N PHE A 71 -9.33 -0.73 -24.07
CA PHE A 71 -9.97 -0.18 -22.87
C PHE A 71 -11.34 -0.82 -22.57
N ASN A 72 -11.90 -1.59 -23.49
CA ASN A 72 -13.11 -2.40 -23.25
C ASN A 72 -12.79 -3.82 -22.76
N ASP A 73 -11.52 -4.21 -22.72
CA ASP A 73 -11.07 -5.53 -22.24
C ASP A 73 -9.79 -5.36 -21.40
N LYS A 74 -8.62 -5.74 -21.93
CA LYS A 74 -7.34 -5.68 -21.22
C LYS A 74 -6.54 -4.46 -21.65
N TYR A 75 -6.17 -3.63 -20.67
CA TYR A 75 -5.50 -2.35 -20.93
C TYR A 75 -4.31 -2.03 -20.03
N SER A 76 -3.94 -2.89 -19.09
CA SER A 76 -2.83 -2.63 -18.16
C SER A 76 -2.03 -3.87 -17.78
N TRP A 77 -0.80 -3.64 -17.33
CA TRP A 77 0.02 -4.65 -16.64
C TRP A 77 -0.26 -4.70 -15.12
N THR A 78 -1.02 -3.76 -14.56
CA THR A 78 -1.39 -3.84 -13.15
C THR A 78 -2.50 -4.88 -12.97
N MET A 79 -2.34 -5.77 -11.98
CA MET A 79 -3.38 -6.72 -11.55
C MET A 79 -4.46 -6.02 -10.72
N SER A 80 -5.43 -6.78 -10.22
CA SER A 80 -6.52 -6.24 -9.39
C SER A 80 -6.53 -6.84 -7.99
N PRO A 81 -5.61 -6.44 -7.08
CA PRO A 81 -5.69 -6.79 -5.67
C PRO A 81 -7.01 -6.30 -5.08
N ARG A 82 -7.67 -7.18 -4.32
CA ARG A 82 -8.87 -6.91 -3.54
C ARG A 82 -8.73 -7.51 -2.15
N TRP A 83 -9.49 -6.97 -1.21
CA TRP A 83 -9.61 -7.54 0.11
C TRP A 83 -11.00 -8.16 0.28
N TYR A 84 -11.03 -9.45 0.60
CA TYR A 84 -12.27 -10.20 0.78
C TYR A 84 -12.87 -9.90 2.16
N ASP A 85 -13.96 -9.13 2.16
CA ASP A 85 -14.73 -8.86 3.37
C ASP A 85 -15.69 -10.00 3.67
N LYS A 86 -15.30 -10.88 4.60
CA LYS A 86 -16.11 -12.02 5.05
C LYS A 86 -17.48 -11.63 5.58
N ARG A 87 -17.69 -10.39 6.04
CA ARG A 87 -18.98 -9.91 6.56
C ARG A 87 -20.01 -9.74 5.45
N THR A 88 -19.56 -9.38 4.24
CA THR A 88 -20.41 -9.05 3.10
C THR A 88 -20.24 -10.00 1.92
N GLY A 89 -19.20 -10.83 1.92
CA GLY A 89 -18.82 -11.69 0.81
C GLY A 89 -18.27 -10.93 -0.40
N LYS A 90 -17.91 -9.65 -0.25
CA LYS A 90 -17.46 -8.78 -1.34
C LYS A 90 -15.94 -8.70 -1.44
N TYR A 91 -15.45 -8.47 -2.66
CA TYR A 91 -14.06 -8.15 -2.94
C TYR A 91 -13.89 -6.63 -2.99
N LEU A 92 -13.38 -6.05 -1.92
CA LEU A 92 -13.25 -4.61 -1.78
C LEU A 92 -11.97 -4.11 -2.47
N ALA A 93 -12.12 -3.07 -3.30
CA ALA A 93 -11.01 -2.33 -3.89
C ALA A 93 -10.45 -1.33 -2.86
N LEU A 94 -9.79 -1.85 -1.81
CA LEU A 94 -9.19 -1.01 -0.78
C LEU A 94 -8.08 -0.14 -1.38
N ASP A 95 -8.04 1.12 -0.94
CA ASP A 95 -6.97 2.05 -1.24
C ASP A 95 -6.15 2.38 0.00
N THR A 96 -4.90 2.75 -0.21
CA THR A 96 -4.03 3.19 0.90
C THR A 96 -4.08 4.69 1.13
N GLY A 97 -4.80 5.43 0.28
CA GLY A 97 -4.81 6.88 0.19
C GLY A 97 -3.42 7.50 -0.01
N GLY A 98 -2.50 6.73 -0.59
CA GLY A 98 -1.09 7.10 -0.72
C GLY A 98 -0.26 6.95 0.55
N GLY A 99 -0.78 6.22 1.54
CA GLY A 99 -0.09 5.74 2.75
C GLY A 99 -0.50 6.47 4.03
N PRO A 100 -0.15 7.75 4.18
CA PRO A 100 -0.36 8.52 5.40
C PRO A 100 -1.79 8.51 5.95
N ILE A 101 -2.79 8.69 5.09
CA ILE A 101 -4.19 8.80 5.56
C ILE A 101 -4.67 7.47 6.14
N ALA A 102 -4.38 6.33 5.50
CA ALA A 102 -4.78 5.00 5.97
C ALA A 102 -4.11 4.66 7.31
N ARG A 103 -2.80 4.95 7.44
CA ARG A 103 -2.07 4.74 8.71
C ARG A 103 -2.63 5.55 9.86
N LEU A 104 -2.88 6.84 9.62
CA LEU A 104 -3.40 7.74 10.64
C LEU A 104 -4.81 7.32 11.05
N TRP A 105 -5.66 6.91 10.10
CA TRP A 105 -7.00 6.42 10.38
C TRP A 105 -7.00 5.14 11.22
N ALA A 106 -6.25 4.12 10.79
CA ALA A 106 -6.14 2.86 11.51
C ALA A 106 -5.58 3.06 12.93
N THR A 107 -4.52 3.86 13.04
CA THR A 107 -3.90 4.17 14.34
C THR A 107 -4.83 4.98 15.23
N ALA A 108 -5.55 5.97 14.70
CA ALA A 108 -6.50 6.79 15.46
C ALA A 108 -7.61 5.92 16.07
N LEU A 109 -8.27 5.11 15.25
CA LEU A 109 -9.42 4.32 15.68
C LEU A 109 -9.04 3.17 16.62
N ALA A 110 -7.87 2.55 16.42
CA ALA A 110 -7.51 1.37 17.19
C ALA A 110 -7.16 1.66 18.65
N GLY A 111 -6.75 2.89 19.01
CA GLY A 111 -6.41 3.24 20.39
C GLY A 111 -5.15 2.54 20.95
N LEU A 112 -4.39 1.81 20.13
CA LEU A 112 -3.30 0.93 20.60
C LEU A 112 -1.92 1.60 20.72
N VAL A 113 -1.76 2.84 20.25
CA VAL A 113 -0.44 3.50 20.18
C VAL A 113 -0.30 4.58 21.24
N ASN A 114 0.71 4.41 22.11
CA ASN A 114 1.27 5.48 22.94
C ASN A 114 2.79 5.32 23.01
N LEU A 115 3.52 6.25 22.38
CA LEU A 115 4.99 6.21 22.29
C LEU A 115 5.63 7.16 23.30
N GLY A 116 5.26 7.02 24.58
CA GLY A 116 5.73 7.93 25.64
C GLY A 116 5.19 9.35 25.46
N GLY A 117 3.98 9.48 24.91
CA GLY A 117 3.33 10.76 24.63
C GLY A 117 3.82 11.49 23.38
N LEU A 118 4.92 11.09 22.73
CA LEU A 118 5.36 11.70 21.45
C LEU A 118 4.35 11.45 20.33
N VAL A 119 3.76 10.26 20.31
CA VAL A 119 2.61 9.91 19.47
C VAL A 119 1.59 9.19 20.35
N GLU A 120 0.35 9.62 20.26
CA GLU A 120 -0.76 9.08 21.05
C GLU A 120 -2.02 8.95 20.20
N SER A 121 -2.57 7.74 20.17
CA SER A 121 -3.90 7.49 19.63
C SER A 121 -4.97 7.82 20.66
N THR A 122 -6.03 8.53 20.25
CA THR A 122 -7.11 8.98 21.15
C THR A 122 -8.43 8.23 20.94
N GLY A 123 -8.47 7.26 20.02
CA GLY A 123 -9.69 6.61 19.55
C GLY A 123 -10.44 7.36 18.44
N HIS A 124 -10.12 8.65 18.21
CA HIS A 124 -10.79 9.49 17.20
C HIS A 124 -9.84 10.49 16.51
N SER A 125 -8.59 10.55 16.94
CA SER A 125 -7.52 11.40 16.41
C SER A 125 -6.15 10.78 16.72
N VAL A 126 -5.10 11.37 16.18
CA VAL A 126 -3.71 11.09 16.57
C VAL A 126 -3.06 12.40 17.02
N LYS A 127 -2.56 12.42 18.25
CA LYS A 127 -1.74 13.51 18.78
C LYS A 127 -0.27 13.24 18.52
N ILE A 128 0.43 14.24 17.98
CA ILE A 128 1.84 14.19 17.61
C ILE A 128 2.52 15.36 18.32
N ARG A 129 3.42 15.06 19.26
CA ARG A 129 4.12 16.06 20.06
C ARG A 129 5.56 16.14 19.62
N LEU A 130 5.97 17.33 19.19
CA LEU A 130 7.38 17.62 18.88
C LEU A 130 7.97 18.47 20.02
N PRO A 131 9.12 18.07 20.58
CA PRO A 131 9.74 18.81 21.67
C PRO A 131 10.25 20.18 21.20
N LYS A 132 10.59 21.03 22.18
CA LYS A 132 11.23 22.32 21.93
C LYS A 132 12.49 22.12 21.08
N SER A 133 12.65 22.96 20.06
CA SER A 133 13.88 23.04 19.26
C SER A 133 14.70 24.28 19.66
N ALA A 134 15.86 24.48 19.01
CA ALA A 134 16.72 25.62 19.28
C ALA A 134 16.00 26.99 19.14
N THR A 135 15.04 27.10 18.20
CA THR A 135 14.38 28.37 17.86
C THR A 135 12.87 28.36 18.01
N LYS A 136 12.24 27.22 18.36
CA LYS A 136 10.79 27.09 18.47
C LYS A 136 10.40 26.38 19.77
N PRO A 137 9.29 26.80 20.43
CA PRO A 137 8.75 26.06 21.57
C PRO A 137 8.27 24.67 21.14
N ALA A 138 8.01 23.80 22.12
CA ALA A 138 7.35 22.53 21.87
C ALA A 138 5.97 22.76 21.22
N VAL A 139 5.52 21.83 20.39
CA VAL A 139 4.26 21.93 19.65
C VAL A 139 3.54 20.58 19.61
N GLU A 140 2.21 20.63 19.66
CA GLU A 140 1.35 19.47 19.44
C GLU A 140 0.56 19.68 18.14
N PHE A 141 0.57 18.66 17.28
CA PHE A 141 -0.32 18.55 16.13
C PHE A 141 -1.32 17.43 16.38
N GLU A 142 -2.61 17.72 16.25
CA GLU A 142 -3.65 16.70 16.34
C GLU A 142 -4.24 16.45 14.96
N TRP A 143 -3.93 15.30 14.37
CA TRP A 143 -4.62 14.86 13.16
C TRP A 143 -5.98 14.29 13.55
N LYS A 144 -7.05 14.97 13.14
CA LYS A 144 -8.43 14.52 13.36
C LYS A 144 -8.90 13.73 12.14
N ILE A 145 -9.64 12.66 12.38
CA ILE A 145 -10.27 11.88 11.32
C ILE A 145 -11.13 12.82 10.46
N PRO A 146 -10.85 12.94 9.14
CA PRO A 146 -11.61 13.83 8.28
C PRO A 146 -12.96 13.24 7.91
N GLN A 147 -13.89 14.11 7.50
CA GLN A 147 -15.21 13.70 7.03
C GLN A 147 -15.16 12.93 5.69
N TRP A 148 -14.14 13.16 4.86
CA TRP A 148 -14.05 12.59 3.51
C TRP A 148 -12.69 11.94 3.25
N SER A 149 -12.67 10.90 2.42
CA SER A 149 -11.44 10.34 1.83
C SER A 149 -11.15 10.96 0.45
N ASN A 150 -10.84 12.26 0.42
CA ASN A 150 -10.60 12.99 -0.83
C ASN A 150 -9.11 13.32 -1.06
N ALA A 151 -8.79 13.93 -2.20
CA ALA A 151 -7.42 14.26 -2.59
C ALA A 151 -6.72 15.24 -1.63
N ILE A 152 -7.45 16.21 -1.07
CA ILE A 152 -6.89 17.20 -0.14
C ILE A 152 -6.57 16.54 1.20
N GLU A 153 -7.45 15.67 1.69
CA GLU A 153 -7.24 14.96 2.95
C GLU A 153 -6.06 13.98 2.89
N ARG A 154 -5.85 13.32 1.75
CA ARG A 154 -4.63 12.51 1.51
C ARG A 154 -3.37 13.36 1.59
N ASN A 155 -3.38 14.54 0.97
CA ASN A 155 -2.24 15.46 1.01
C ASN A 155 -2.01 16.05 2.40
N ARG A 156 -3.08 16.42 3.12
CA ARG A 156 -3.00 16.89 4.51
C ARG A 156 -2.39 15.80 5.40
N ALA A 157 -2.93 14.58 5.34
CA ALA A 157 -2.44 13.45 6.11
C ALA A 157 -0.93 13.20 5.86
N ARG A 158 -0.46 13.39 4.62
CA ARG A 158 0.97 13.27 4.29
C ARG A 158 1.84 14.26 5.05
N THR A 159 1.44 15.52 5.17
CA THR A 159 2.17 16.51 5.96
C THR A 159 2.15 16.18 7.45
N TYR A 160 1.01 15.75 8.00
CA TYR A 160 0.95 15.31 9.40
C TYR A 160 1.85 14.10 9.64
N PHE A 161 1.94 13.17 8.70
CA PHE A 161 2.79 12.00 8.87
C PHE A 161 4.29 12.32 8.80
N GLN A 162 4.70 13.45 8.20
CA GLN A 162 6.08 13.91 8.32
C GLN A 162 6.42 14.25 9.78
N ALA A 163 5.53 14.96 10.48
CA ALA A 163 5.68 15.23 11.91
C ALA A 163 5.58 13.94 12.74
N TYR A 164 4.67 13.03 12.38
CA TYR A 164 4.55 11.71 13.01
C TYR A 164 5.87 10.94 12.94
N SER A 165 6.47 10.85 11.76
CA SER A 165 7.75 10.16 11.57
C SER A 165 8.88 10.80 12.38
N ALA A 166 8.92 12.14 12.50
CA ALA A 166 9.90 12.82 13.35
C ALA A 166 9.71 12.44 14.84
N ALA A 167 8.47 12.41 15.33
CA ALA A 167 8.16 11.99 16.70
C ALA A 167 8.51 10.52 16.97
N VAL A 168 8.21 9.62 16.02
CA VAL A 168 8.62 8.20 16.10
C VAL A 168 10.13 8.06 16.08
N ALA A 169 10.84 8.82 15.24
CA ALA A 169 12.30 8.78 15.16
C ALA A 169 12.94 9.15 16.49
N LEU A 170 12.45 10.19 17.18
CA LEU A 170 12.91 10.55 18.52
C LEU A 170 12.74 9.39 19.51
N HIS A 171 11.56 8.77 19.53
CA HIS A 171 11.32 7.59 20.38
C HIS A 171 12.28 6.44 20.07
N CYS A 172 12.52 6.15 18.78
CA CYS A 172 13.43 5.10 18.35
C CYS A 172 14.89 5.40 18.70
N ILE A 173 15.33 6.66 18.61
CA ILE A 173 16.67 7.09 19.01
C ILE A 173 16.86 6.88 20.51
N ASP A 174 15.89 7.26 21.34
CA ASP A 174 15.96 7.04 22.79
C ASP A 174 16.08 5.54 23.13
N LYS A 175 15.32 4.70 22.43
CA LYS A 175 15.42 3.23 22.57
C LYS A 175 16.78 2.70 22.12
N ALA A 176 17.28 3.14 20.96
CA ALA A 176 18.57 2.70 20.43
C ALA A 176 19.74 3.14 21.33
N LEU A 177 19.71 4.36 21.86
CA LEU A 177 20.70 4.84 22.84
C LEU A 177 20.65 4.04 24.14
N SER A 178 19.46 3.63 24.58
CA SER A 178 19.30 2.80 25.78
C SER A 178 19.96 1.42 25.60
N GLU A 179 19.74 0.76 24.46
CA GLU A 179 20.42 -0.51 24.12
C GLU A 179 21.94 -0.33 24.03
N LEU A 180 22.39 0.74 23.37
CA LEU A 180 23.81 1.05 23.24
C LEU A 180 24.48 1.28 24.61
N HIS A 181 23.86 2.06 25.49
CA HIS A 181 24.37 2.33 26.84
C HIS A 181 24.34 1.09 27.75
N ALA A 182 23.42 0.14 27.50
CA ALA A 182 23.40 -1.17 28.15
C ALA A 182 24.48 -2.13 27.61
N GLY A 183 25.20 -1.75 26.54
CA GLY A 183 26.20 -2.59 25.89
C GLY A 183 25.62 -3.63 24.94
N HIS A 184 24.32 -3.58 24.64
CA HIS A 184 23.66 -4.50 23.71
C HIS A 184 23.89 -4.08 22.26
N THR A 185 25.09 -4.38 21.73
CA THR A 185 25.51 -3.95 20.39
C THR A 185 25.49 -5.07 19.35
N GLN A 186 24.92 -6.24 19.66
CA GLN A 186 24.75 -7.31 18.69
C GLN A 186 23.68 -6.92 17.66
N THR A 187 24.05 -6.90 16.37
CA THR A 187 23.17 -6.48 15.26
C THR A 187 22.84 -7.60 14.28
N TRP A 188 23.30 -8.82 14.55
CA TRP A 188 23.12 -9.99 13.69
C TRP A 188 22.83 -11.25 14.50
N SER A 189 21.93 -12.08 13.99
CA SER A 189 21.66 -13.42 14.47
C SER A 189 21.83 -14.40 13.31
N ASP A 190 22.63 -15.43 13.49
CA ASP A 190 22.78 -16.48 12.48
C ASP A 190 21.45 -17.21 12.28
N PHE A 191 21.22 -17.64 11.04
CA PHE A 191 20.05 -18.43 10.66
C PHE A 191 20.45 -19.51 9.68
N THR A 192 19.66 -20.58 9.64
CA THR A 192 19.79 -21.63 8.63
C THR A 192 18.60 -21.55 7.70
N VAL A 193 18.85 -21.55 6.39
CA VAL A 193 17.77 -21.58 5.39
C VAL A 193 17.08 -22.94 5.47
N PRO A 194 15.78 -23.00 5.78
CA PRO A 194 15.04 -24.26 5.83
C PRO A 194 14.95 -24.88 4.42
N ASN A 195 14.86 -26.22 4.36
CA ASN A 195 14.66 -26.91 3.09
C ASN A 195 13.30 -26.56 2.48
N ASP A 196 12.23 -26.60 3.28
CA ASP A 196 10.88 -26.25 2.86
C ASP A 196 10.25 -25.34 3.93
N ALA A 197 9.69 -24.21 3.51
CA ALA A 197 9.06 -23.24 4.42
C ALA A 197 8.16 -22.25 3.68
N ILE A 198 7.28 -21.60 4.43
CA ILE A 198 6.53 -20.43 3.97
C ILE A 198 6.86 -19.23 4.86
N GLY A 199 6.75 -18.03 4.31
CA GLY A 199 6.92 -16.79 5.06
C GLY A 199 6.10 -15.66 4.47
N CYS A 200 5.70 -14.73 5.32
CA CYS A 200 5.12 -13.46 4.89
C CYS A 200 5.72 -12.30 5.70
N GLY A 201 6.16 -11.26 5.01
CA GLY A 201 6.61 -10.01 5.62
C GLY A 201 5.57 -8.92 5.41
N PHE A 202 5.05 -8.36 6.49
CA PHE A 202 4.18 -7.19 6.45
C PHE A 202 4.96 -5.94 6.84
N HIS A 203 4.83 -4.91 6.03
CA HIS A 203 5.41 -3.61 6.28
C HIS A 203 4.50 -2.51 5.77
N GLU A 204 4.72 -1.31 6.28
CA GLU A 204 4.00 -0.11 5.87
C GLU A 204 4.97 0.77 5.09
N ALA A 205 4.90 0.70 3.75
CA ALA A 205 5.73 1.51 2.89
C ALA A 205 5.30 2.99 2.94
N VAL A 206 6.13 3.86 2.33
CA VAL A 206 5.85 5.30 2.20
C VAL A 206 4.46 5.56 1.61
N ARG A 207 3.97 4.67 0.75
CA ARG A 207 2.70 4.78 0.05
C ARG A 207 1.58 3.89 0.61
N GLY A 208 1.81 3.15 1.69
CA GLY A 208 0.82 2.27 2.32
C GLY A 208 1.25 0.80 2.40
N VAL A 209 0.27 -0.11 2.45
CA VAL A 209 0.46 -1.56 2.61
C VAL A 209 1.55 -2.12 1.71
N LEU A 210 2.44 -2.93 2.30
CA LEU A 210 3.43 -3.74 1.60
C LEU A 210 3.44 -5.13 2.23
N SER A 211 3.11 -6.14 1.43
CA SER A 211 3.24 -7.55 1.84
C SER A 211 4.15 -8.29 0.89
N HIS A 212 5.10 -9.06 1.42
CA HIS A 212 5.92 -9.99 0.66
C HIS A 212 5.56 -11.40 1.09
N HIS A 213 5.20 -12.26 0.14
CA HIS A 213 4.84 -13.65 0.38
C HIS A 213 5.87 -14.56 -0.29
N MET A 214 6.52 -15.42 0.49
CA MET A 214 7.57 -16.33 0.04
C MET A 214 7.19 -17.78 0.34
N VAL A 215 7.55 -18.67 -0.59
CA VAL A 215 7.57 -20.12 -0.43
C VAL A 215 8.96 -20.62 -0.79
N ILE A 216 9.52 -21.50 0.05
CA ILE A 216 10.78 -22.19 -0.15
C ILE A 216 10.47 -23.69 -0.34
N GLU A 217 11.00 -24.28 -1.42
CA GLU A 217 11.00 -25.74 -1.65
C GLU A 217 12.42 -26.18 -2.03
N GLY A 218 12.92 -27.25 -1.41
CA GLY A 218 14.27 -27.77 -1.71
C GLY A 218 15.40 -26.75 -1.52
N GLY A 219 15.28 -25.86 -0.54
CA GLY A 219 16.24 -24.80 -0.22
C GLY A 219 16.29 -23.65 -1.22
N LYS A 220 15.29 -23.53 -2.11
CA LYS A 220 15.19 -22.50 -3.14
C LYS A 220 13.87 -21.76 -3.06
N ILE A 221 13.84 -20.52 -3.54
CA ILE A 221 12.57 -19.78 -3.69
C ILE A 221 11.71 -20.51 -4.74
N ALA A 222 10.61 -21.08 -4.28
CA ALA A 222 9.63 -21.77 -5.12
C ALA A 222 8.51 -20.83 -5.56
N ASN A 223 8.14 -19.86 -4.72
CA ASN A 223 7.22 -18.79 -5.07
C ASN A 223 7.56 -17.48 -4.32
N TYR A 224 7.38 -16.34 -4.97
CA TYR A 224 7.64 -15.03 -4.36
C TYR A 224 6.80 -13.92 -4.98
N HIS A 225 5.92 -13.32 -4.17
CA HIS A 225 5.01 -12.27 -4.63
C HIS A 225 5.00 -11.09 -3.67
N PRO A 226 5.59 -9.94 -4.08
CA PRO A 226 5.41 -8.69 -3.39
C PRO A 226 4.14 -7.97 -3.88
N TYR A 227 3.35 -7.47 -2.94
CA TYR A 227 2.22 -6.57 -3.19
C TYR A 227 2.41 -5.27 -2.41
N PRO A 228 3.13 -4.29 -3.01
CA PRO A 228 3.19 -2.92 -2.50
C PRO A 228 1.85 -2.20 -2.64
N PRO A 229 1.77 -0.89 -2.31
CA PRO A 229 0.50 -0.18 -2.28
C PRO A 229 0.02 0.27 -3.67
N THR A 230 0.92 0.52 -4.62
CA THR A 230 0.51 0.98 -5.97
C THR A 230 -0.30 -0.05 -6.75
N PRO A 231 -0.03 -1.38 -6.68
CA PRO A 231 -0.93 -2.38 -7.24
C PRO A 231 -2.37 -2.30 -6.73
N TRP A 232 -2.58 -1.91 -5.46
CA TRP A 232 -3.92 -1.68 -4.92
C TRP A 232 -4.53 -0.42 -5.51
N ASN A 233 -3.85 0.73 -5.35
CA ASN A 233 -4.40 2.03 -5.75
C ASN A 233 -4.60 2.18 -7.26
N GLY A 234 -3.64 1.66 -8.03
CA GLY A 234 -3.64 1.67 -9.50
C GLY A 234 -4.19 0.40 -10.12
N SER A 235 -4.91 -0.43 -9.35
CA SER A 235 -5.59 -1.60 -9.91
C SER A 235 -6.57 -1.21 -11.01
N VAL A 236 -6.78 -2.13 -11.94
CA VAL A 236 -7.77 -2.00 -13.01
C VAL A 236 -9.11 -2.58 -12.60
N ARG A 237 -10.10 -2.50 -13.49
CA ARG A 237 -11.36 -3.23 -13.33
C ARG A 237 -11.08 -4.72 -13.16
N ASP A 238 -11.65 -5.30 -12.10
CA ASP A 238 -11.55 -6.72 -11.84
C ASP A 238 -12.55 -7.54 -12.68
N ILE A 239 -12.53 -8.86 -12.54
CA ILE A 239 -13.47 -9.79 -13.19
C ILE A 239 -14.96 -9.52 -12.85
N TYR A 240 -15.25 -8.73 -11.80
CA TYR A 240 -16.60 -8.32 -11.43
C TYR A 240 -16.95 -6.91 -11.93
N GLY A 241 -16.05 -6.28 -12.69
CA GLY A 241 -16.21 -4.94 -13.23
C GLY A 241 -15.97 -3.82 -12.21
N THR A 242 -15.52 -4.12 -11.00
CA THR A 242 -15.29 -3.10 -9.96
C THR A 242 -14.02 -2.33 -10.30
N PRO A 243 -14.09 -1.00 -10.50
CA PRO A 243 -12.92 -0.17 -10.81
C PRO A 243 -11.93 -0.14 -9.64
N GLY A 244 -10.66 0.08 -9.94
CA GLY A 244 -9.67 0.34 -8.92
C GLY A 244 -9.73 1.79 -8.39
N PRO A 245 -9.02 2.10 -7.29
CA PRO A 245 -9.10 3.40 -6.63
C PRO A 245 -8.77 4.62 -7.50
N TYR A 246 -7.81 4.53 -8.43
CA TYR A 246 -7.52 5.64 -9.35
C TYR A 246 -8.69 5.91 -10.30
N GLU A 247 -9.26 4.86 -10.88
CA GLU A 247 -10.37 4.98 -11.82
C GLU A 247 -11.59 5.53 -11.11
N ASP A 248 -11.94 4.96 -9.95
CA ASP A 248 -13.08 5.39 -9.14
C ASP A 248 -12.92 6.85 -8.68
N ALA A 249 -11.76 7.22 -8.13
CA ALA A 249 -11.53 8.58 -7.67
C ALA A 249 -11.60 9.61 -8.81
N VAL A 250 -11.12 9.29 -10.00
CA VAL A 250 -11.18 10.18 -11.16
C VAL A 250 -12.62 10.31 -11.67
N GLN A 251 -13.37 9.21 -11.75
CA GLN A 251 -14.79 9.24 -12.14
C GLN A 251 -15.63 10.12 -11.19
N ASN A 252 -15.24 10.15 -9.91
CA ASN A 252 -15.89 10.94 -8.87
C ASN A 252 -15.33 12.36 -8.71
N THR A 253 -14.41 12.82 -9.58
CA THR A 253 -13.80 14.16 -9.49
C THR A 253 -14.52 15.16 -10.40
N PRO A 254 -15.22 16.18 -9.84
CA PRO A 254 -15.73 17.29 -10.63
C PRO A 254 -14.59 18.15 -11.19
N ILE A 255 -14.82 18.74 -12.37
CA ILE A 255 -13.87 19.65 -13.03
C ILE A 255 -14.15 21.08 -12.55
N PHE A 256 -13.16 21.67 -11.88
CA PHE A 256 -13.15 23.07 -11.45
C PHE A 256 -12.23 23.93 -12.32
N GLU A 257 -11.51 23.31 -13.26
CA GLU A 257 -10.68 24.01 -14.22
C GLU A 257 -11.52 24.92 -15.14
N ASP A 258 -11.20 26.21 -15.17
CA ASP A 258 -11.90 27.21 -16.01
C ASP A 258 -11.44 27.24 -17.48
N ASN A 259 -10.55 26.34 -17.88
CA ASN A 259 -10.07 26.24 -19.27
C ASN A 259 -11.09 25.49 -20.14
N GLY A 260 -11.32 26.00 -21.35
CA GLY A 260 -12.12 25.30 -22.36
C GLY A 260 -11.41 24.05 -22.90
N PRO A 261 -12.11 23.21 -23.69
CA PRO A 261 -11.58 21.94 -24.21
C PRO A 261 -10.23 22.08 -24.94
N ASP A 262 -10.00 23.18 -25.66
CA ASP A 262 -8.78 23.42 -26.44
C ASP A 262 -7.55 23.73 -25.58
N THR A 263 -7.74 24.18 -24.34
CA THR A 263 -6.67 24.50 -23.38
C THR A 263 -6.75 23.68 -22.11
N PHE A 264 -7.57 22.62 -22.12
CA PHE A 264 -7.83 21.76 -20.98
C PHE A 264 -6.59 20.99 -20.54
N LYS A 265 -6.22 21.14 -19.28
CA LYS A 265 -5.06 20.47 -18.66
C LYS A 265 -5.47 19.26 -17.83
N GLY A 266 -6.73 19.18 -17.41
CA GLY A 266 -7.24 18.16 -16.50
C GLY A 266 -6.61 18.27 -15.10
N ILE A 267 -6.41 19.49 -14.60
CA ILE A 267 -5.66 19.70 -13.35
C ILE A 267 -6.32 19.02 -12.15
N ASP A 268 -7.65 18.94 -12.11
CA ASP A 268 -8.37 18.31 -11.00
C ASP A 268 -8.22 16.79 -11.02
N ILE A 269 -8.28 16.17 -12.19
CA ILE A 269 -7.97 14.75 -12.42
C ILE A 269 -6.52 14.47 -11.98
N MET A 270 -5.60 15.34 -12.40
CA MET A 270 -4.19 15.27 -12.08
C MET A 270 -3.91 15.39 -10.58
N ARG A 271 -4.64 16.24 -9.85
CA ARG A 271 -4.58 16.37 -8.39
C ARG A 271 -5.13 15.13 -7.69
N ALA A 272 -6.26 14.60 -8.17
CA ALA A 272 -6.87 13.39 -7.63
C ALA A 272 -5.89 12.21 -7.68
N VAL A 273 -5.31 11.93 -8.86
CA VAL A 273 -4.36 10.82 -9.02
C VAL A 273 -3.06 11.06 -8.23
N ARG A 274 -2.46 12.26 -8.32
CA ARG A 274 -1.19 12.56 -7.61
C ARG A 274 -1.31 12.49 -6.09
N SER A 275 -2.49 12.74 -5.53
CA SER A 275 -2.66 12.65 -4.08
C SER A 275 -2.51 11.23 -3.52
N PHE A 276 -2.60 10.19 -4.36
CA PHE A 276 -2.24 8.82 -4.00
C PHE A 276 -0.75 8.50 -4.13
N ASP A 277 0.06 9.45 -4.62
CA ASP A 277 1.51 9.29 -4.84
C ASP A 277 1.85 8.04 -5.70
N PRO A 278 1.48 8.02 -6.99
CA PRO A 278 1.65 6.84 -7.85
C PRO A 278 3.13 6.49 -8.07
N CYS A 279 3.49 5.21 -7.85
CA CYS A 279 4.82 4.66 -8.13
C CYS A 279 4.70 3.46 -9.07
N LEU A 280 4.68 3.71 -10.38
CA LEU A 280 4.45 2.66 -11.39
C LEU A 280 5.49 1.53 -11.41
N PRO A 281 6.79 1.74 -11.09
CA PRO A 281 7.72 0.61 -10.92
C PRO A 281 7.27 -0.37 -9.83
N CYS A 282 6.70 0.13 -8.73
CA CYS A 282 6.07 -0.70 -7.71
C CYS A 282 4.72 -1.30 -8.13
N GLY A 283 4.10 -0.80 -9.20
CA GLY A 283 2.78 -1.23 -9.66
C GLY A 283 2.76 -2.52 -10.48
N VAL A 284 3.89 -2.91 -11.05
CA VAL A 284 3.98 -4.01 -12.03
C VAL A 284 5.18 -4.94 -11.78
N HIS A 285 6.27 -4.45 -11.19
CA HIS A 285 7.48 -5.25 -10.89
C HIS A 285 8.06 -6.02 -12.09
N MET A 286 7.86 -5.52 -13.31
CA MET A 286 8.27 -6.20 -14.53
C MET A 286 9.80 -6.31 -14.62
N TYR A 287 10.29 -7.52 -14.83
CA TYR A 287 11.65 -7.82 -15.23
C TYR A 287 11.64 -8.22 -16.71
N LEU A 288 12.45 -7.55 -17.54
CA LEU A 288 12.43 -7.72 -19.00
C LEU A 288 13.29 -8.90 -19.50
N GLY A 289 14.07 -9.57 -18.64
CA GLY A 289 15.00 -10.64 -19.08
C GLY A 289 15.97 -10.16 -20.15
N GLU A 290 16.11 -10.92 -21.25
CA GLU A 290 16.90 -10.54 -22.45
C GLU A 290 16.16 -9.54 -23.37
N GLY A 291 14.98 -9.05 -22.97
CA GLY A 291 14.22 -8.07 -23.72
C GLY A 291 14.98 -6.76 -23.90
N LYS A 292 14.92 -6.18 -25.10
CA LYS A 292 15.58 -4.92 -25.42
C LYS A 292 14.88 -3.76 -24.69
N GLU A 293 15.63 -3.04 -23.85
CA GLU A 293 15.17 -1.81 -23.23
C GLU A 293 14.83 -0.77 -24.31
N LEU A 294 13.57 -0.32 -24.34
CA LEU A 294 13.14 0.83 -25.12
C LEU A 294 13.13 2.05 -24.21
N GLN A 295 14.28 2.73 -24.11
CA GLN A 295 14.38 3.95 -23.33
C GLN A 295 13.68 5.08 -24.10
N LYS A 296 12.47 5.45 -23.65
CA LYS A 296 11.76 6.64 -24.14
C LYS A 296 11.69 7.66 -23.02
N VAL A 297 12.59 8.64 -23.07
CA VAL A 297 12.59 9.76 -22.13
C VAL A 297 11.38 10.64 -22.42
N LEU A 298 10.41 10.66 -21.50
CA LEU A 298 9.33 11.64 -21.47
C LEU A 298 9.68 12.65 -20.39
N SER A 299 10.22 13.80 -20.80
CA SER A 299 10.48 14.89 -19.88
C SER A 299 9.15 15.59 -19.53
N PRO A 300 8.84 15.82 -18.24
CA PRO A 300 7.68 16.61 -17.83
C PRO A 300 7.84 18.12 -18.07
N THR A 301 9.02 18.58 -18.50
CA THR A 301 9.23 19.98 -18.91
C THR A 301 8.72 20.20 -20.33
N PHE A 302 7.45 20.64 -20.43
CA PHE A 302 7.03 21.45 -21.57
C PHE A 302 7.71 22.82 -21.44
N GLY A 303 8.57 23.16 -22.42
CA GLY A 303 9.08 24.51 -22.62
C GLY A 303 10.45 24.79 -22.02
N LEU A 304 11.51 24.37 -22.72
CA LEU A 304 12.81 25.05 -22.78
C LEU A 304 13.58 24.41 -23.93
N ASN A 305 13.30 24.87 -25.14
CA ASN A 305 14.17 24.81 -26.31
C ASN A 305 13.68 25.93 -27.23
N SER A 306 14.16 27.14 -26.94
CA SER A 306 14.46 28.15 -27.96
C SER A 306 15.77 27.76 -28.65
#